data_AF-A0A2T4TFQ6-F1
#
_entry.id   AF-A0A2T4TFQ6-F1
#
_cell.length_a   1.000
_cell.length_b   1.000
_cell.length_c   1.000
_cell.angle_alpha   90.00
_cell.angle_beta   90.00
_cell.angle_gamma   90.00
#
_symmetry.space_group_name_H-M   'P 1'
#
loop_
_entity.id
_entity.type
_entity.pdbx_description
1 polymer ?
#
loop_
_entity_poly.entity_id
_entity_poly.type
_entity_poly.pdbx_seq_one_letter_code
_entity_poly.pdbx_strand_id
1 'polypeptide(L)'
;MKKIFTLLSLCFVALSTFAQDWVATPESGQQYYIAVGNNKVGYITANEDGGKLTAKAATEGDKEKQTWTCTKGENDVWKFTVTVDGQEWTMYTNEGERLAAGTDPGSNFKDFTITAHDDDPSNAYSAIKMKAGESGNLYVNIFGGQSLGSEFGPWADGDNGSKVYFVKASEVEIPTWNFNFNIFQQGDNSTRYFIQFNRAAANKPENGPTNLEGLTGDKLILSVDKDTLIADQLIENDPDFRFKVWHVTSFDASTKEIVLVNEAGQYIKYAELATEMPGGNDMYKKNEAGEWVRNGKSGGGKMTGAFMATTEPQTLHIFDSNQGSECYSIGDSEDRNSTNFLNAWGNIAWHHLMGKWKVNDSNNALKFVPITDILSAEQIQASDAATVAAGISNVKVQDKQANGYVYTLDGRLVSKSLNGLAKGLYIVNGKKVVVK
;
A
#
# COMPACT_ATOMS: atom_id res chain seq x y z
N MET A 1 -21.27 24.39 -10.89
CA MET A 1 -19.83 24.59 -10.62
C MET A 1 -19.53 24.00 -9.25
N LYS A 2 -19.03 22.76 -9.19
CA LYS A 2 -18.44 22.22 -7.96
C LYS A 2 -17.11 22.96 -7.76
N LYS A 3 -16.90 23.56 -6.59
CA LYS A 3 -15.67 24.30 -6.29
C LYS A 3 -14.60 23.28 -5.94
N ILE A 4 -13.61 23.11 -6.81
CA ILE A 4 -12.43 22.28 -6.54
C ILE A 4 -11.45 23.17 -5.78
N PHE A 5 -11.11 22.81 -4.55
CA PHE A 5 -10.05 23.47 -3.79
C PHE A 5 -8.90 22.50 -3.53
N THR A 6 -7.71 22.91 -3.95
CA THR A 6 -6.45 22.23 -3.69
C THR A 6 -6.09 22.43 -2.21
N LEU A 7 -6.07 21.34 -1.44
CA LEU A 7 -5.72 21.36 -0.02
C LEU A 7 -4.20 21.57 0.12
N LEU A 8 -3.76 22.82 0.20
CA LEU A 8 -2.36 23.22 0.28
C LEU A 8 -1.63 22.62 1.52
N SER A 9 -2.36 22.22 2.56
CA SER A 9 -1.81 21.58 3.77
C SER A 9 -1.34 20.14 3.56
N LEU A 10 -1.83 19.45 2.53
CA LEU A 10 -1.40 18.08 2.20
C LEU A 10 0.02 18.06 1.59
N CYS A 11 0.49 19.19 1.06
CA CYS A 11 1.83 19.33 0.49
C CYS A 11 2.92 19.54 1.57
N PHE A 12 2.61 20.19 2.69
CA PHE A 12 3.63 20.51 3.70
C PHE A 12 3.97 19.34 4.62
N VAL A 13 3.04 18.43 4.89
CA VAL A 13 3.33 17.16 5.62
C VAL A 13 4.05 16.15 4.70
N ALA A 14 3.95 16.31 3.38
CA ALA A 14 4.54 15.41 2.39
C ALA A 14 5.96 15.78 1.94
N LEU A 15 6.41 17.02 2.17
CA LEU A 15 7.75 17.46 1.74
C LEU A 15 8.89 17.06 2.69
N SER A 16 8.59 16.62 3.91
CA SER A 16 9.61 16.22 4.87
C SER A 16 10.06 14.76 4.77
N THR A 17 9.49 13.94 3.87
CA THR A 17 9.71 12.48 3.87
C THR A 17 10.47 11.89 2.69
N PHE A 18 10.99 12.67 1.71
CA PHE A 18 11.66 12.05 0.54
C PHE A 18 12.92 12.75 -0.03
N ALA A 19 13.53 13.69 0.68
CA ALA A 19 14.91 14.10 0.35
C ALA A 19 15.88 13.34 1.25
N GLN A 20 16.06 12.05 0.99
CA GLN A 20 17.18 11.32 1.57
C GLN A 20 18.43 11.77 0.82
N ASP A 21 19.33 12.47 1.50
CA ASP A 21 20.54 13.02 0.88
C ASP A 21 21.57 11.91 0.68
N TRP A 22 21.52 11.33 -0.52
CA TRP A 22 22.49 10.32 -0.94
C TRP A 22 23.80 10.97 -1.35
N VAL A 23 24.92 10.49 -0.83
CA VAL A 23 26.26 10.91 -1.22
C VAL A 23 26.95 9.81 -2.02
N ALA A 24 27.75 10.23 -3.01
CA ALA A 24 28.59 9.31 -3.76
C ALA A 24 29.76 8.82 -2.89
N THR A 25 30.46 9.70 -2.18
CA THR A 25 31.59 9.31 -1.31
C THR A 25 31.26 9.55 0.16
N PRO A 26 31.39 8.54 1.04
CA PRO A 26 31.17 8.72 2.47
C PRO A 26 32.30 9.52 3.10
N GLU A 27 32.01 10.24 4.18
CA GLU A 27 33.02 10.81 5.07
C GLU A 27 33.68 9.70 5.91
N SER A 28 35.02 9.69 5.98
CA SER A 28 35.76 8.68 6.74
C SER A 28 35.44 8.73 8.24
N GLY A 29 35.21 7.57 8.85
CA GLY A 29 34.89 7.39 10.27
C GLY A 29 33.42 7.58 10.61
N GLN A 30 32.57 7.94 9.65
CA GLN A 30 31.13 8.09 9.86
C GLN A 30 30.37 6.81 9.51
N GLN A 31 29.17 6.67 10.08
CA GLN A 31 28.28 5.53 9.85
C GLN A 31 27.28 5.84 8.73
N TYR A 32 27.11 4.88 7.83
CA TYR A 32 26.21 4.98 6.68
C TYR A 32 25.37 3.71 6.53
N TYR A 33 24.16 3.88 6.02
CA TYR A 33 23.53 2.80 5.28
C TYR A 33 24.03 2.85 3.84
N ILE A 34 24.28 1.68 3.26
CA ILE A 34 24.83 1.54 1.90
C ILE A 34 23.77 0.86 1.03
N ALA A 35 23.29 1.52 -0.01
CA ALA A 35 22.37 0.95 -0.99
C ALA A 35 23.10 0.64 -2.30
N VAL A 36 22.74 -0.48 -2.94
CA VAL A 36 23.32 -0.93 -4.21
C VAL A 36 22.20 -1.14 -5.23
N GLY A 37 22.42 -0.66 -6.44
CA GLY A 37 21.44 -0.66 -7.53
C GLY A 37 20.71 0.68 -7.66
N ASN A 38 20.37 1.07 -8.90
CA ASN A 38 19.71 2.34 -9.20
C ASN A 38 18.33 2.48 -8.51
N ASN A 39 17.65 1.36 -8.26
CA ASN A 39 16.36 1.31 -7.59
C ASN A 39 16.47 1.37 -6.06
N LYS A 40 17.68 1.28 -5.49
CA LYS A 40 17.93 1.38 -4.03
C LYS A 40 17.00 0.48 -3.21
N VAL A 41 16.81 -0.76 -3.67
CA VAL A 41 15.77 -1.68 -3.17
C VAL A 41 15.95 -2.12 -1.71
N GLY A 42 17.10 -1.83 -1.11
CA GLY A 42 17.42 -2.08 0.29
C GLY A 42 18.87 -1.68 0.59
N TYR A 43 19.30 -1.97 1.82
CA TYR A 43 20.63 -1.68 2.34
C TYR A 43 21.45 -2.97 2.51
N ILE A 44 22.75 -2.88 2.30
CA ILE A 44 23.69 -3.97 2.59
C ILE A 44 23.56 -4.33 4.07
N THR A 45 23.18 -5.57 4.35
CA THR A 45 22.91 -6.05 5.71
C THR A 45 23.75 -7.28 6.02
N ALA A 46 24.45 -7.24 7.15
CA ALA A 46 25.08 -8.43 7.72
C ALA A 46 24.02 -9.39 8.26
N ASN A 47 24.22 -10.70 8.08
CA ASN A 47 23.30 -11.71 8.58
C ASN A 47 23.87 -12.37 9.83
N GLU A 48 24.58 -13.48 9.66
CA GLU A 48 25.38 -14.19 10.66
C GLU A 48 26.89 -13.94 10.49
N ASP A 49 27.69 -14.26 11.53
CA ASP A 49 29.16 -14.08 11.50
C ASP A 49 29.76 -14.93 10.37
N GLY A 50 30.41 -14.25 9.43
CA GLY A 50 30.98 -14.84 8.22
C GLY A 50 29.96 -15.14 7.11
N GLY A 51 28.68 -14.87 7.36
CA GLY A 51 27.58 -15.04 6.43
C GLY A 51 27.63 -14.04 5.27
N LYS A 52 26.96 -14.39 4.16
CA LYS A 52 26.83 -13.50 3.01
C LYS A 52 25.96 -12.29 3.36
N LEU A 53 26.31 -11.13 2.82
CA LEU A 53 25.48 -9.93 2.94
C LEU A 53 24.31 -10.00 1.97
N THR A 54 23.17 -9.48 2.39
CA THR A 54 21.96 -9.40 1.56
C THR A 54 21.34 -8.00 1.62
N ALA A 55 20.60 -7.64 0.57
CA ALA A 55 19.81 -6.41 0.56
C ALA A 55 18.58 -6.56 1.47
N LYS A 56 18.46 -5.76 2.54
CA LYS A 56 17.25 -5.72 3.38
C LYS A 56 16.72 -4.31 3.55
N ALA A 57 15.44 -4.17 3.87
CA ALA A 57 14.90 -2.88 4.30
C ALA A 57 15.53 -2.47 5.64
N ALA A 58 15.57 -1.17 5.93
CA ALA A 58 15.97 -0.71 7.24
C ALA A 58 14.94 -1.15 8.29
N THR A 59 15.39 -1.80 9.36
CA THR A 59 14.55 -2.15 10.51
C THR A 59 15.31 -1.90 11.80
N GLU A 60 14.61 -1.72 12.92
CA GLU A 60 15.28 -1.51 14.21
C GLU A 60 16.10 -2.76 14.61
N GLY A 61 15.60 -3.96 14.28
CA GLY A 61 16.28 -5.22 14.56
C GLY A 61 17.54 -5.47 13.73
N ASP A 62 17.63 -4.88 12.53
CA ASP A 62 18.81 -5.00 11.66
C ASP A 62 19.74 -3.77 11.74
N LYS A 63 19.42 -2.76 12.56
CA LYS A 63 20.14 -1.48 12.61
C LYS A 63 21.65 -1.65 12.79
N GLU A 64 22.06 -2.39 13.82
CA GLU A 64 23.48 -2.70 14.09
C GLU A 64 24.17 -3.45 12.94
N LYS A 65 23.40 -4.20 12.15
CA LYS A 65 23.87 -4.98 11.00
C LYS A 65 23.86 -4.22 9.68
N GLN A 66 23.35 -2.98 9.67
CA GLN A 66 23.17 -2.15 8.47
C GLN A 66 23.90 -0.80 8.53
N THR A 67 24.27 -0.34 9.73
CA THR A 67 25.01 0.91 9.91
C THR A 67 26.51 0.68 9.80
N TRP A 68 27.04 0.81 8.59
CA TRP A 68 28.45 0.58 8.28
C TRP A 68 29.30 1.81 8.59
N THR A 69 30.27 1.66 9.49
CA THR A 69 31.36 2.61 9.67
C THR A 69 32.28 2.53 8.45
N CYS A 70 32.34 3.60 7.67
CA CYS A 70 33.14 3.71 6.46
C CYS A 70 34.47 4.37 6.80
N THR A 71 35.59 3.65 6.77
CA THR A 71 36.92 4.20 7.14
C THR A 71 37.83 4.22 5.93
N LYS A 72 38.37 5.40 5.60
CA LYS A 72 39.38 5.57 4.56
C LYS A 72 40.78 5.38 5.15
N GLY A 73 41.50 4.39 4.65
CA GLY A 73 42.91 4.12 4.95
C GLY A 73 43.86 4.78 3.96
N GLU A 74 45.11 4.30 3.96
CA GLU A 74 46.13 4.71 2.99
C GLU A 74 45.78 4.24 1.57
N ASN A 75 46.31 4.93 0.55
CA ASN A 75 46.15 4.59 -0.87
C ASN A 75 44.69 4.45 -1.33
N ASP A 76 43.77 5.25 -0.76
CA ASP A 76 42.34 5.23 -1.06
C ASP A 76 41.65 3.87 -0.82
N VAL A 77 42.23 3.02 0.04
CA VAL A 77 41.62 1.77 0.49
C VAL A 77 40.58 2.05 1.57
N TRP A 78 39.39 1.48 1.42
CA TRP A 78 38.27 1.64 2.32
C TRP A 78 37.99 0.35 3.10
N LYS A 79 37.77 0.48 4.40
CA LYS A 79 37.27 -0.57 5.29
C LYS A 79 35.83 -0.24 5.68
N PHE A 80 34.96 -1.22 5.61
CA PHE A 80 33.57 -1.12 6.10
C PHE A 80 33.41 -2.07 7.27
N THR A 81 32.95 -1.55 8.41
CA THR A 81 32.71 -2.35 9.62
C THR A 81 31.33 -2.09 10.19
N VAL A 82 30.77 -3.11 10.86
CA VAL A 82 29.59 -2.99 11.71
C VAL A 82 29.94 -3.48 13.10
N THR A 83 29.21 -3.03 14.12
CA THR A 83 29.33 -3.55 15.48
C THR A 83 28.05 -4.29 15.82
N VAL A 84 28.12 -5.61 15.92
CA VAL A 84 26.98 -6.48 16.21
C VAL A 84 27.22 -7.14 17.55
N ASP A 85 26.30 -6.97 18.50
CA ASP A 85 26.43 -7.52 19.87
C ASP A 85 27.77 -7.17 20.55
N GLY A 86 28.28 -5.95 20.28
CA GLY A 86 29.55 -5.44 20.82
C GLY A 86 30.82 -5.98 20.13
N GLN A 87 30.69 -6.78 19.07
CA GLN A 87 31.82 -7.29 18.28
C GLN A 87 31.93 -6.53 16.95
N GLU A 88 33.14 -6.09 16.60
CA GLU A 88 33.39 -5.50 15.27
C GLU A 88 33.44 -6.60 14.22
N TRP A 89 32.57 -6.51 13.21
CA TRP A 89 32.63 -7.32 12.00
C TRP A 89 33.15 -6.48 10.85
N THR A 90 34.01 -7.07 10.04
CA THR A 90 34.60 -6.43 8.85
C THR A 90 33.94 -6.98 7.59
N MET A 91 33.57 -6.12 6.65
CA MET A 91 33.13 -6.51 5.31
C MET A 91 34.31 -7.09 4.51
N TYR A 92 34.06 -8.14 3.73
CA TYR A 92 35.03 -8.73 2.81
C TYR A 92 34.33 -9.42 1.64
N THR A 93 35.07 -9.72 0.57
CA THR A 93 34.64 -10.57 -0.53
C THR A 93 35.15 -11.99 -0.31
N ASN A 94 34.24 -12.93 -0.13
CA ASN A 94 34.57 -14.34 0.11
C ASN A 94 35.01 -15.07 -1.18
N GLU A 95 35.47 -16.32 -1.02
CA GLU A 95 35.93 -17.19 -2.12
C GLU A 95 34.86 -17.43 -3.21
N GLY A 96 33.57 -17.33 -2.87
CA GLY A 96 32.45 -17.43 -3.80
C GLY A 96 32.16 -16.13 -4.57
N GLU A 97 33.04 -15.13 -4.47
CA GLU A 97 32.86 -13.79 -5.01
C GLU A 97 31.56 -13.13 -4.52
N ARG A 98 31.26 -13.26 -3.22
CA ARG A 98 30.14 -12.57 -2.56
C ARG A 98 30.63 -11.69 -1.43
N LEU A 99 29.96 -10.56 -1.22
CA LEU A 99 30.18 -9.81 0.00
C LEU A 99 29.70 -10.63 1.21
N ALA A 100 30.50 -10.61 2.26
CA ALA A 100 30.25 -11.20 3.56
C ALA A 100 30.75 -10.24 4.65
N ALA A 101 30.39 -10.49 5.90
CA ALA A 101 31.01 -9.81 7.03
C ALA A 101 31.09 -10.70 8.26
N GLY A 102 32.14 -10.52 9.04
CA GLY A 102 32.38 -11.30 10.24
C GLY A 102 33.56 -10.81 11.05
N THR A 103 33.77 -11.46 12.19
CA THR A 103 34.85 -11.14 13.15
C THR A 103 36.24 -11.52 12.62
N ASP A 104 36.31 -12.57 11.79
CA ASP A 104 37.55 -13.02 11.14
C ASP A 104 37.37 -13.11 9.61
N PRO A 105 37.74 -12.08 8.86
CA PRO A 105 37.72 -12.14 7.40
C PRO A 105 38.79 -13.08 6.81
N GLY A 106 39.78 -13.53 7.60
CA GLY A 106 40.89 -14.35 7.13
C GLY A 106 41.67 -13.69 5.97
N SER A 107 42.03 -14.51 4.97
CA SER A 107 42.72 -14.08 3.75
C SER A 107 41.78 -13.53 2.66
N ASN A 108 40.49 -13.40 2.94
CA ASN A 108 39.54 -12.85 1.97
C ASN A 108 39.88 -11.38 1.63
N PHE A 109 39.43 -10.97 0.44
CA PHE A 109 39.68 -9.61 -0.06
C PHE A 109 38.90 -8.59 0.78
N LYS A 110 39.59 -7.56 1.28
CA LYS A 110 39.04 -6.52 2.16
C LYS A 110 39.53 -5.10 1.83
N ASP A 111 40.32 -4.97 0.76
CA ASP A 111 40.96 -3.72 0.36
C ASP A 111 40.09 -3.01 -0.71
N PHE A 112 38.89 -2.59 -0.31
CA PHE A 112 37.93 -1.98 -1.23
C PHE A 112 38.40 -0.61 -1.71
N THR A 113 38.02 -0.20 -2.91
CA THR A 113 38.16 1.19 -3.36
C THR A 113 36.82 1.75 -3.79
N ILE A 114 36.62 3.05 -3.61
CA ILE A 114 35.41 3.77 -4.05
C ILE A 114 35.80 4.66 -5.22
N THR A 115 35.05 4.56 -6.31
CA THR A 115 35.12 5.49 -7.45
C THR A 115 33.82 6.30 -7.49
N ALA A 116 33.91 7.61 -7.30
CA ALA A 116 32.77 8.50 -7.43
C ALA A 116 32.48 8.77 -8.92
N HIS A 117 31.20 8.79 -9.27
CA HIS A 117 30.67 9.19 -10.57
C HIS A 117 29.71 10.35 -10.36
N ASP A 118 30.26 11.54 -10.11
CA ASP A 118 29.52 12.72 -9.63
C ASP A 118 29.66 13.96 -10.53
N ASP A 119 30.12 13.77 -11.78
CA ASP A 119 30.18 14.81 -12.80
C ASP A 119 28.82 15.50 -13.05
N ASP A 120 27.72 14.76 -12.88
CA ASP A 120 26.35 15.26 -12.88
C ASP A 120 25.70 15.01 -11.51
N PRO A 121 25.52 16.05 -10.68
CA PRO A 121 24.91 15.93 -9.36
C PRO A 121 23.51 15.28 -9.38
N SER A 122 22.76 15.40 -10.48
CA SER A 122 21.41 14.80 -10.59
C SER A 122 21.42 13.29 -10.76
N ASN A 123 22.58 12.72 -11.12
CA ASN A 123 22.79 11.30 -11.37
C ASN A 123 23.97 10.74 -10.58
N ALA A 124 24.46 11.46 -9.57
CA ALA A 124 25.65 11.08 -8.83
C ALA A 124 25.50 9.71 -8.14
N TYR A 125 26.52 8.87 -8.27
CA TYR A 125 26.61 7.56 -7.61
C TYR A 125 28.08 7.18 -7.37
N SER A 126 28.31 6.06 -6.71
CA SER A 126 29.64 5.47 -6.56
C SER A 126 29.71 4.04 -7.04
N ALA A 127 30.93 3.56 -7.28
CA ALA A 127 31.24 2.17 -7.50
C ALA A 127 32.21 1.69 -6.43
N ILE A 128 31.86 0.61 -5.72
CA ILE A 128 32.77 -0.07 -4.78
C ILE A 128 33.45 -1.20 -5.53
N LYS A 129 34.77 -1.17 -5.65
CA LYS A 129 35.55 -2.27 -6.20
C LYS A 129 35.74 -3.36 -5.14
N MET A 130 35.22 -4.55 -5.38
CA MET A 130 35.16 -5.64 -4.40
C MET A 130 36.15 -6.78 -4.65
N LYS A 131 36.98 -6.69 -5.69
CA LYS A 131 38.07 -7.65 -5.90
C LYS A 131 39.24 -7.00 -6.65
N ALA A 132 40.42 -7.60 -6.50
CA ALA A 132 41.61 -7.23 -7.24
C ALA A 132 41.47 -7.51 -8.74
N GLY A 133 42.20 -6.75 -9.56
CA GLY A 133 42.20 -6.86 -11.02
C GLY A 133 42.03 -5.50 -11.69
N GLU A 134 42.34 -5.43 -12.98
CA GLU A 134 42.24 -4.20 -13.78
C GLU A 134 41.16 -4.29 -14.86
N SER A 135 40.59 -5.47 -15.08
CA SER A 135 39.55 -5.72 -16.07
C SER A 135 38.54 -6.78 -15.60
N GLY A 136 37.38 -6.79 -16.27
CA GLY A 136 36.29 -7.72 -15.96
C GLY A 136 35.30 -7.18 -14.92
N ASN A 137 34.50 -8.09 -14.38
CA ASN A 137 33.52 -7.78 -13.35
C ASN A 137 34.21 -7.63 -12.00
N LEU A 138 34.31 -6.40 -11.49
CA LEU A 138 35.09 -6.07 -10.30
C LEU A 138 34.29 -5.31 -9.24
N TYR A 139 33.11 -4.79 -9.57
CA TYR A 139 32.39 -3.83 -8.74
C TYR A 139 31.18 -4.47 -8.08
N VAL A 140 30.86 -4.04 -6.86
CA VAL A 140 29.70 -4.50 -6.10
C VAL A 140 28.43 -4.30 -6.92
N ASN A 141 27.67 -5.37 -7.09
CA ASN A 141 26.39 -5.40 -7.77
C ASN A 141 25.40 -6.26 -6.98
N ILE A 142 24.12 -5.93 -7.05
CA ILE A 142 23.07 -6.77 -6.47
C ILE A 142 22.81 -8.00 -7.36
N PHE A 143 23.37 -9.13 -6.94
CA PHE A 143 23.47 -10.35 -7.72
C PHE A 143 22.10 -11.01 -7.91
N GLY A 144 21.77 -11.38 -9.16
CA GLY A 144 20.50 -12.03 -9.49
C GLY A 144 19.31 -11.08 -9.66
N GLY A 145 19.51 -9.76 -9.51
CA GLY A 145 18.50 -8.74 -9.75
C GLY A 145 18.25 -7.84 -8.54
N GLN A 146 17.68 -6.66 -8.80
CA GLN A 146 17.41 -5.65 -7.79
C GLN A 146 16.17 -6.02 -6.96
N SER A 147 16.35 -6.87 -5.95
CA SER A 147 15.30 -7.28 -5.01
C SER A 147 15.85 -7.43 -3.58
N LEU A 148 14.96 -7.26 -2.60
CA LEU A 148 15.26 -7.63 -1.21
C LEU A 148 15.61 -9.12 -1.12
N GLY A 149 16.56 -9.47 -0.25
CA GLY A 149 17.10 -10.81 -0.06
C GLY A 149 18.20 -11.19 -1.07
N SER A 150 18.41 -10.41 -2.13
CA SER A 150 19.51 -10.65 -3.08
C SER A 150 20.87 -10.47 -2.40
N GLU A 151 21.81 -11.33 -2.77
CA GLU A 151 23.22 -11.25 -2.38
C GLU A 151 23.96 -10.17 -3.21
N PHE A 152 25.19 -9.85 -2.83
CA PHE A 152 26.04 -8.94 -3.61
C PHE A 152 27.24 -9.66 -4.20
N GLY A 153 27.49 -9.45 -5.49
CA GLY A 153 28.60 -10.05 -6.24
C GLY A 153 29.17 -9.11 -7.29
N PRO A 154 30.29 -9.48 -7.94
CA PRO A 154 30.97 -8.57 -8.84
C PRO A 154 30.27 -8.45 -10.20
N TRP A 155 30.19 -7.22 -10.71
CA TRP A 155 29.76 -6.91 -12.07
C TRP A 155 30.55 -5.74 -12.67
N ALA A 156 30.12 -5.27 -13.84
CA ALA A 156 30.70 -4.12 -14.51
C ALA A 156 30.39 -2.81 -13.77
N ASP A 157 31.30 -1.85 -13.85
CA ASP A 157 31.05 -0.46 -13.45
C ASP A 157 29.99 0.17 -14.37
N GLY A 158 29.23 1.13 -13.84
CA GLY A 158 28.17 1.85 -14.55
C GLY A 158 26.89 1.05 -14.81
N ASP A 159 26.87 -0.26 -14.59
CA ASP A 159 25.65 -1.06 -14.65
C ASP A 159 24.63 -0.58 -13.61
N ASN A 160 23.34 -0.63 -13.96
CA ASN A 160 22.28 -0.17 -13.07
C ASN A 160 22.25 -0.92 -11.74
N GLY A 161 22.66 -2.19 -11.69
CA GLY A 161 22.78 -2.96 -10.46
C GLY A 161 24.06 -2.68 -9.66
N SER A 162 25.04 -1.96 -10.24
CA SER A 162 26.35 -1.68 -9.62
C SER A 162 26.48 -0.29 -9.01
N LYS A 163 25.45 0.55 -9.15
CA LYS A 163 25.45 1.91 -8.59
C LYS A 163 25.30 1.87 -7.08
N VAL A 164 26.24 2.46 -6.34
CA VAL A 164 26.26 2.50 -4.88
C VAL A 164 25.92 3.91 -4.39
N TYR A 165 25.14 3.97 -3.32
CA TYR A 165 24.72 5.21 -2.67
C TYR A 165 24.91 5.07 -1.16
N PHE A 166 25.40 6.14 -0.53
CA PHE A 166 25.56 6.21 0.91
C PHE A 166 24.59 7.24 1.48
N VAL A 167 24.00 6.94 2.62
CA VAL A 167 23.18 7.88 3.40
C VAL A 167 23.64 7.82 4.85
N LYS A 168 23.81 8.98 5.49
CA LYS A 168 24.28 9.01 6.89
C LYS A 168 23.28 8.26 7.76
N ALA A 169 23.78 7.46 8.70
CA ALA A 169 22.92 6.67 9.58
C ALA A 169 21.91 7.53 10.37
N SER A 170 22.27 8.79 10.68
CA SER A 170 21.38 9.77 11.32
C SER A 170 20.26 10.30 10.43
N GLU A 171 20.34 10.11 9.12
CA GLU A 171 19.37 10.61 8.12
C GLU A 171 18.42 9.50 7.64
N VAL A 172 18.68 8.25 8.02
CA VAL A 172 17.77 7.14 7.71
C VAL A 172 16.66 7.08 8.75
N GLU A 173 15.45 7.39 8.33
CA GLU A 173 14.26 7.06 9.11
C GLU A 173 14.00 5.56 9.00
N ILE A 174 14.18 4.84 10.12
CA ILE A 174 13.81 3.43 10.22
C ILE A 174 12.29 3.35 10.41
N PRO A 175 11.57 2.63 9.53
CA PRO A 175 10.14 2.42 9.69
C PRO A 175 9.77 1.85 11.07
N THR A 176 9.07 2.64 11.90
CA THR A 176 8.51 2.17 13.18
C THR A 176 7.02 1.89 13.07
N TRP A 177 6.63 0.67 13.43
CA TRP A 177 5.30 0.12 13.18
C TRP A 177 4.48 0.05 14.45
N ASN A 178 3.86 1.18 14.82
CA ASN A 178 3.18 1.31 16.11
C ASN A 178 1.67 1.03 16.09
N PHE A 179 1.10 0.59 14.96
CA PHE A 179 -0.36 0.38 14.75
C PHE A 179 -1.21 1.43 15.48
N ASN A 180 -0.90 2.71 15.26
CA ASN A 180 -1.39 3.82 16.07
C ASN A 180 -2.72 4.36 15.52
N PHE A 181 -3.77 3.54 15.57
CA PHE A 181 -5.13 3.92 15.22
C PHE A 181 -6.09 3.62 16.37
N ASN A 182 -7.10 4.47 16.51
CA ASN A 182 -8.18 4.35 17.47
C ASN A 182 -9.27 3.38 16.99
N ILE A 183 -9.79 2.58 17.92
CA ILE A 183 -11.02 1.81 17.72
C ILE A 183 -12.21 2.78 17.56
N PHE A 184 -13.12 2.43 16.66
CA PHE A 184 -14.25 3.25 16.28
C PHE A 184 -15.15 3.64 17.47
N GLN A 185 -15.49 4.92 17.53
CA GLN A 185 -16.44 5.47 18.47
C GLN A 185 -17.46 6.32 17.73
N GLN A 186 -18.74 5.97 17.86
CA GLN A 186 -19.81 6.68 17.18
C GLN A 186 -19.85 8.15 17.63
N GLY A 187 -19.84 9.07 16.66
CA GLY A 187 -19.87 10.51 16.90
C GLY A 187 -18.49 11.13 17.11
N ASP A 188 -17.42 10.35 17.12
CA ASP A 188 -16.04 10.84 17.20
C ASP A 188 -15.34 10.71 15.83
N ASN A 189 -15.17 11.84 15.15
CA ASN A 189 -14.51 11.89 13.84
C ASN A 189 -13.02 11.54 13.89
N SER A 190 -12.37 11.58 15.06
CA SER A 190 -10.97 11.16 15.22
C SER A 190 -10.77 9.64 15.10
N THR A 191 -11.88 8.88 15.10
CA THR A 191 -11.89 7.42 14.92
C THR A 191 -12.35 6.99 13.51
N ARG A 192 -12.52 7.97 12.60
CA ARG A 192 -12.87 7.75 11.20
C ARG A 192 -11.64 7.95 10.32
N TYR A 193 -11.41 7.04 9.38
CA TYR A 193 -10.23 7.05 8.52
C TYR A 193 -10.60 7.00 7.04
N PHE A 194 -9.80 7.67 6.23
CA PHE A 194 -9.56 7.22 4.87
C PHE A 194 -8.47 6.15 4.90
N ILE A 195 -8.68 5.05 4.17
CA ILE A 195 -7.60 4.10 3.87
C ILE A 195 -7.02 4.51 2.52
N GLN A 196 -5.78 4.96 2.53
CA GLN A 196 -5.14 5.60 1.39
C GLN A 196 -3.96 4.77 0.90
N PHE A 197 -3.83 4.55 -0.41
CA PHE A 197 -2.64 3.94 -0.99
C PHE A 197 -1.46 4.92 -0.97
N ASN A 198 -0.27 4.41 -0.67
CA ASN A 198 0.96 5.20 -0.59
C ASN A 198 1.47 5.62 -1.98
N ARG A 199 1.13 4.84 -3.01
CA ARG A 199 1.51 5.12 -4.39
C ARG A 199 0.52 6.08 -5.05
N ALA A 200 1.05 7.14 -5.65
CA ALA A 200 0.28 8.02 -6.54
C ALA A 200 -0.26 7.25 -7.75
N ALA A 201 -1.47 7.61 -8.16
CA ALA A 201 -2.08 7.00 -9.32
C ALA A 201 -1.48 7.54 -10.61
N ALA A 202 -1.15 6.64 -11.54
CA ALA A 202 -0.75 7.06 -12.87
C ALA A 202 -1.97 7.59 -13.65
N ASN A 203 -2.03 8.87 -14.01
CA ASN A 203 -3.10 9.37 -14.88
C ASN A 203 -2.78 9.04 -16.35
N LYS A 204 -3.56 8.16 -16.97
CA LYS A 204 -3.48 7.82 -18.41
C LYS A 204 -4.86 7.92 -19.08
N PRO A 205 -5.32 9.14 -19.42
CA PRO A 205 -6.63 9.38 -20.04
C PRO A 205 -6.81 8.65 -21.38
N GLU A 206 -5.71 8.38 -22.10
CA GLU A 206 -5.70 7.67 -23.38
C GLU A 206 -6.24 6.24 -23.27
N ASN A 207 -6.20 5.64 -22.08
CA ASN A 207 -6.66 4.28 -21.89
C ASN A 207 -8.15 4.24 -21.52
N GLY A 208 -8.76 5.30 -20.97
CA GLY A 208 -10.13 5.22 -20.42
C GLY A 208 -10.54 6.44 -19.59
N PRO A 209 -11.74 6.43 -19.00
CA PRO A 209 -12.26 7.58 -18.28
C PRO A 209 -11.50 7.81 -16.97
N THR A 210 -10.53 8.72 -16.98
CA THR A 210 -9.90 9.22 -15.76
C THR A 210 -10.68 10.42 -15.27
N ASN A 211 -11.64 10.22 -14.37
CA ASN A 211 -12.30 11.37 -13.73
C ASN A 211 -11.33 11.99 -12.71
N LEU A 212 -10.37 12.75 -13.22
CA LEU A 212 -9.43 13.58 -12.47
C LEU A 212 -9.70 15.04 -12.85
N GLU A 213 -10.83 15.58 -12.38
CA GLU A 213 -11.20 17.00 -12.52
C GLU A 213 -10.32 17.87 -11.60
N GLY A 214 -9.00 17.92 -11.84
CA GLY A 214 -8.07 18.77 -11.10
C GLY A 214 -7.79 18.37 -9.65
N LEU A 215 -8.28 17.20 -9.22
CA LEU A 215 -7.83 16.55 -7.99
C LEU A 215 -6.50 15.85 -8.30
N THR A 216 -5.48 16.17 -7.52
CA THR A 216 -4.15 15.62 -7.76
C THR A 216 -4.25 14.12 -7.56
N GLY A 217 -3.88 13.34 -8.58
CA GLY A 217 -3.75 11.88 -8.50
C GLY A 217 -2.63 11.45 -7.55
N ASP A 218 -2.26 12.28 -6.58
CA ASP A 218 -1.12 12.09 -5.71
C ASP A 218 -1.37 10.90 -4.78
N LYS A 219 -2.63 10.63 -4.40
CA LYS A 219 -2.99 9.63 -3.38
C LYS A 219 -4.39 9.03 -3.60
N LEU A 220 -4.47 7.72 -3.84
CA LEU A 220 -5.72 6.96 -4.07
C LEU A 220 -6.37 6.55 -2.74
N ILE A 221 -7.69 6.72 -2.59
CA ILE A 221 -8.45 6.27 -1.41
C ILE A 221 -9.24 4.99 -1.74
N LEU A 222 -9.49 4.18 -0.70
CA LEU A 222 -10.27 2.96 -0.78
C LEU A 222 -11.78 3.25 -0.64
N SER A 223 -12.57 2.89 -1.66
CA SER A 223 -14.02 2.91 -1.60
C SER A 223 -14.68 1.68 -2.22
N VAL A 224 -15.88 1.36 -1.70
CA VAL A 224 -16.67 0.17 -2.04
C VAL A 224 -18.12 0.57 -2.33
N ASP A 225 -18.61 0.44 -3.57
CA ASP A 225 -20.04 0.62 -3.91
C ASP A 225 -20.59 -0.62 -4.65
N LYS A 226 -21.75 -1.16 -4.20
CA LYS A 226 -22.47 -2.27 -4.87
C LYS A 226 -21.56 -3.40 -5.38
N ASP A 227 -20.83 -4.04 -4.47
CA ASP A 227 -19.87 -5.12 -4.76
C ASP A 227 -18.77 -4.74 -5.77
N THR A 228 -18.64 -3.44 -6.08
CA THR A 228 -17.64 -2.86 -6.96
C THR A 228 -16.73 -1.96 -6.14
N LEU A 229 -15.46 -2.33 -6.06
CA LEU A 229 -14.45 -1.44 -5.51
C LEU A 229 -14.18 -0.33 -6.52
N ILE A 230 -14.40 0.90 -6.09
CA ILE A 230 -14.17 2.08 -6.90
C ILE A 230 -13.01 2.83 -6.25
N ALA A 231 -11.91 2.88 -6.97
CA ALA A 231 -10.79 3.75 -6.65
C ALA A 231 -11.25 5.21 -6.75
N ASP A 232 -11.07 5.99 -5.69
CA ASP A 232 -11.82 7.22 -5.57
C ASP A 232 -11.02 8.45 -5.12
N GLN A 233 -11.75 9.54 -5.22
CA GLN A 233 -11.34 10.92 -5.07
C GLN A 233 -12.11 11.51 -3.89
N LEU A 234 -11.52 12.48 -3.21
CA LEU A 234 -12.23 13.26 -2.19
C LEU A 234 -12.96 14.42 -2.86
N ILE A 235 -14.29 14.44 -2.78
CA ILE A 235 -15.13 15.51 -3.33
C ILE A 235 -15.85 16.22 -2.19
N GLU A 236 -15.98 17.54 -2.27
CA GLU A 236 -16.87 18.27 -1.36
C GLU A 236 -18.32 17.84 -1.62
N ASN A 237 -19.05 17.51 -0.55
CA ASN A 237 -20.43 17.00 -0.63
C ASN A 237 -20.53 15.70 -1.43
N ASP A 238 -19.57 14.81 -1.25
CA ASP A 238 -19.53 13.52 -1.94
C ASP A 238 -20.74 12.67 -1.53
N PRO A 239 -21.66 12.34 -2.45
CA PRO A 239 -22.78 11.46 -2.13
C PRO A 239 -22.33 10.03 -1.77
N ASP A 240 -21.12 9.64 -2.21
CA ASP A 240 -20.55 8.32 -1.96
C ASP A 240 -19.65 8.30 -0.71
N PHE A 241 -19.62 9.37 0.10
CA PHE A 241 -18.75 9.53 1.27
C PHE A 241 -18.76 8.33 2.22
N ARG A 242 -19.95 7.78 2.49
CA ARG A 242 -20.14 6.61 3.37
C ARG A 242 -19.40 5.33 2.91
N PHE A 243 -19.02 5.24 1.65
CA PHE A 243 -18.30 4.09 1.10
C PHE A 243 -16.78 4.21 1.24
N LYS A 244 -16.29 5.41 1.56
CA LYS A 244 -14.87 5.81 1.58
C LYS A 244 -14.31 5.94 2.99
N VAL A 245 -15.21 6.19 3.95
CA VAL A 245 -14.86 6.33 5.36
C VAL A 245 -14.90 4.97 6.03
N TRP A 246 -13.76 4.57 6.59
CA TRP A 246 -13.54 3.29 7.23
C TRP A 246 -13.38 3.45 8.75
N HIS A 247 -13.75 2.38 9.44
CA HIS A 247 -13.73 2.25 10.89
C HIS A 247 -12.98 0.98 11.27
N VAL A 248 -12.05 1.09 12.21
CA VAL A 248 -11.43 -0.08 12.86
C VAL A 248 -12.32 -0.47 14.04
N THR A 249 -13.04 -1.59 13.95
CA THR A 249 -13.94 -2.02 15.03
C THR A 249 -13.26 -2.93 16.04
N SER A 250 -12.22 -3.65 15.62
CA SER A 250 -11.37 -4.45 16.49
C SER A 250 -9.98 -4.60 15.89
N PHE A 251 -8.98 -4.69 16.75
CA PHE A 251 -7.59 -4.96 16.37
C PHE A 251 -6.89 -5.75 17.48
N ASP A 252 -6.18 -6.80 17.10
CA ASP A 252 -5.31 -7.56 17.99
C ASP A 252 -3.87 -7.48 17.45
N ALA A 253 -2.98 -6.84 18.22
CA ALA A 253 -1.60 -6.64 17.83
C ALA A 253 -0.77 -7.94 17.85
N SER A 254 -1.20 -8.98 18.57
CA SER A 254 -0.51 -10.26 18.67
C SER A 254 -0.82 -11.16 17.46
N THR A 255 -2.09 -11.27 17.08
CA THR A 255 -2.54 -12.07 15.93
C THR A 255 -2.55 -11.28 14.62
N LYS A 256 -2.34 -9.96 14.70
CA LYS A 256 -2.43 -9.00 13.58
C LYS A 256 -3.82 -8.92 12.95
N GLU A 257 -4.84 -9.46 13.63
CA GLU A 257 -6.22 -9.45 13.16
C GLU A 257 -6.79 -8.03 13.25
N ILE A 258 -7.46 -7.59 12.19
CA ILE A 258 -8.14 -6.31 12.11
C ILE A 258 -9.53 -6.50 11.49
N VAL A 259 -10.52 -5.79 12.00
CA VAL A 259 -11.87 -5.74 11.42
C VAL A 259 -12.14 -4.31 10.96
N LEU A 260 -12.46 -4.19 9.68
CA LEU A 260 -12.73 -2.93 8.99
C LEU A 260 -14.15 -2.91 8.46
N VAL A 261 -14.88 -1.85 8.79
CA VAL A 261 -16.22 -1.60 8.25
C VAL A 261 -16.29 -0.15 7.75
N ASN A 262 -16.90 0.08 6.60
CA ASN A 262 -17.14 1.45 6.15
C ASN A 262 -18.45 2.01 6.76
N GLU A 263 -18.65 3.33 6.66
CA GLU A 263 -19.88 3.98 7.13
C GLU A 263 -21.16 3.43 6.48
N ALA A 264 -21.04 2.81 5.31
CA ALA A 264 -22.14 2.12 4.66
C ALA A 264 -22.51 0.77 5.28
N GLY A 265 -21.74 0.27 6.25
CA GLY A 265 -21.93 -1.03 6.90
C GLY A 265 -21.35 -2.20 6.10
N GLN A 266 -20.38 -1.95 5.23
CA GLN A 266 -19.74 -2.96 4.41
C GLN A 266 -18.35 -3.31 4.94
N TYR A 267 -18.04 -4.59 4.90
CA TYR A 267 -16.73 -5.17 5.19
C TYR A 267 -16.05 -5.57 3.88
N ILE A 268 -14.75 -5.81 3.96
CA ILE A 268 -13.94 -6.31 2.86
C ILE A 268 -13.76 -7.82 3.05
N LYS A 269 -14.13 -8.62 2.05
CA LYS A 269 -13.81 -10.05 1.99
C LYS A 269 -12.88 -10.34 0.83
N TYR A 270 -11.99 -11.31 0.98
CA TYR A 270 -11.37 -11.96 -0.17
C TYR A 270 -12.28 -13.08 -0.67
N ALA A 271 -12.46 -13.20 -1.98
CA ALA A 271 -13.22 -14.27 -2.59
C ALA A 271 -12.50 -14.82 -3.82
N GLU A 272 -12.47 -16.14 -3.94
CA GLU A 272 -12.08 -16.78 -5.19
C GLU A 272 -13.16 -16.54 -6.26
N LEU A 273 -12.73 -16.24 -7.47
CA LEU A 273 -13.62 -16.02 -8.59
C LEU A 273 -13.98 -17.37 -9.21
N ALA A 274 -15.28 -17.66 -9.31
CA ALA A 274 -15.78 -18.86 -9.96
C ALA A 274 -15.37 -18.97 -11.44
N THR A 275 -15.04 -17.84 -12.07
CA THR A 275 -14.48 -17.76 -13.42
C THR A 275 -13.29 -16.82 -13.39
N GLU A 276 -12.13 -17.28 -13.89
CA GLU A 276 -10.94 -16.45 -14.01
C GLU A 276 -11.26 -15.19 -14.82
N MET A 277 -10.95 -14.03 -14.25
CA MET A 277 -11.00 -12.79 -15.01
C MET A 277 -9.71 -12.68 -15.83
N PRO A 278 -9.82 -12.61 -17.17
CA PRO A 278 -8.65 -12.54 -18.03
C PRO A 278 -7.87 -11.25 -17.77
N GLY A 279 -6.55 -11.38 -17.82
CA GLY A 279 -5.63 -10.25 -17.73
C GLY A 279 -5.69 -9.34 -18.96
N GLY A 280 -5.25 -8.10 -18.78
CA GLY A 280 -5.10 -7.12 -19.84
C GLY A 280 -5.21 -5.68 -19.31
N ASN A 281 -4.39 -4.79 -19.85
CA ASN A 281 -4.37 -3.36 -19.52
C ASN A 281 -5.52 -2.58 -20.22
N ASP A 282 -6.70 -3.21 -20.36
CA ASP A 282 -7.84 -2.76 -21.15
C ASP A 282 -9.21 -3.15 -20.53
N MET A 283 -9.34 -3.03 -19.19
CA MET A 283 -10.64 -3.01 -18.48
C MET A 283 -11.74 -2.20 -19.14
N TYR A 284 -11.43 -1.06 -19.79
CA TYR A 284 -12.37 -0.25 -20.53
C TYR A 284 -12.00 -0.19 -22.01
N LYS A 285 -13.01 -0.21 -22.87
CA LYS A 285 -12.87 0.03 -24.31
C LYS A 285 -13.96 0.98 -24.78
N LYS A 286 -13.72 1.72 -25.86
CA LYS A 286 -14.80 2.47 -26.51
C LYS A 286 -15.72 1.50 -27.25
N ASN A 287 -17.04 1.65 -27.07
CA ASN A 287 -18.04 0.99 -27.90
C ASN A 287 -18.11 1.67 -29.29
N GLU A 288 -18.97 1.17 -30.18
CA GLU A 288 -19.17 1.75 -31.52
C GLU A 288 -19.66 3.20 -31.50
N ALA A 289 -20.32 3.62 -30.41
CA ALA A 289 -20.75 5.00 -30.16
C ALA A 289 -19.63 5.89 -29.58
N GLY A 290 -18.43 5.35 -29.35
CA GLY A 290 -17.29 6.08 -28.79
C GLY A 290 -17.32 6.25 -27.26
N GLU A 291 -18.28 5.61 -26.58
CA GLU A 291 -18.44 5.65 -25.12
C GLU A 291 -17.59 4.57 -24.44
N TRP A 292 -17.02 4.88 -23.28
CA TRP A 292 -16.25 3.92 -22.51
C TRP A 292 -17.16 2.87 -21.86
N VAL A 293 -16.88 1.59 -22.12
CA VAL A 293 -17.59 0.44 -21.53
C VAL A 293 -16.61 -0.54 -20.90
N ARG A 294 -17.02 -1.21 -19.81
CA ARG A 294 -16.21 -2.29 -19.21
C ARG A 294 -16.09 -3.47 -20.17
N ASN A 295 -14.90 -4.06 -20.23
CA ASN A 295 -14.52 -5.15 -21.12
C ASN A 295 -14.29 -6.49 -20.39
N GLY A 296 -14.63 -6.57 -19.10
CA GLY A 296 -14.56 -7.82 -18.32
C GLY A 296 -13.16 -8.34 -18.00
N LYS A 297 -12.12 -7.51 -18.18
CA LYS A 297 -10.73 -7.82 -17.84
C LYS A 297 -10.34 -7.20 -16.50
N SER A 298 -9.28 -7.71 -15.89
CA SER A 298 -8.83 -7.33 -14.54
C SER A 298 -7.96 -6.06 -14.44
N GLY A 299 -7.56 -5.46 -15.57
CA GLY A 299 -6.72 -4.26 -15.56
C GLY A 299 -5.26 -4.55 -15.26
N GLY A 300 -4.88 -5.83 -15.14
CA GLY A 300 -3.51 -6.30 -14.93
C GLY A 300 -3.35 -7.78 -15.26
N GLY A 301 -2.72 -8.55 -14.36
CA GLY A 301 -2.55 -10.00 -14.51
C GLY A 301 -3.86 -10.79 -14.43
N LYS A 302 -3.83 -12.07 -14.81
CA LYS A 302 -4.98 -12.98 -14.68
C LYS A 302 -5.42 -13.12 -13.21
N MET A 303 -6.72 -12.92 -12.96
CA MET A 303 -7.28 -12.97 -11.62
C MET A 303 -8.11 -14.21 -11.39
N THR A 304 -7.75 -14.94 -10.34
CA THR A 304 -8.51 -16.09 -9.82
C THR A 304 -9.21 -15.77 -8.50
N GLY A 305 -8.97 -14.59 -7.94
CA GLY A 305 -9.57 -14.10 -6.70
C GLY A 305 -9.47 -12.57 -6.60
N ALA A 306 -10.34 -11.97 -5.80
CA ALA A 306 -10.44 -10.53 -5.63
C ALA A 306 -10.91 -10.19 -4.22
N PHE A 307 -10.56 -9.00 -3.74
CA PHE A 307 -11.27 -8.42 -2.59
C PHE A 307 -12.59 -7.81 -3.06
N MET A 308 -13.61 -7.88 -2.22
CA MET A 308 -14.99 -7.49 -2.53
C MET A 308 -15.71 -6.96 -1.29
N ALA A 309 -16.81 -6.24 -1.52
CA ALA A 309 -17.74 -5.86 -0.46
C ALA A 309 -18.48 -7.08 0.12
N THR A 310 -18.87 -6.99 1.37
CA THR A 310 -19.86 -7.85 1.99
C THR A 310 -20.53 -7.15 3.16
N THR A 311 -21.71 -7.58 3.58
CA THR A 311 -22.37 -7.10 4.80
C THR A 311 -22.07 -7.97 6.02
N GLU A 312 -21.47 -9.14 5.79
CA GLU A 312 -21.07 -10.06 6.86
C GLU A 312 -19.72 -9.63 7.44
N PRO A 313 -19.55 -9.54 8.78
CA PRO A 313 -18.27 -9.21 9.39
C PRO A 313 -17.13 -10.07 8.89
N GLN A 314 -15.98 -9.44 8.59
CA GLN A 314 -14.78 -10.12 8.11
C GLN A 314 -13.58 -9.73 8.95
N THR A 315 -12.74 -10.72 9.27
CA THR A 315 -11.41 -10.51 9.84
C THR A 315 -10.38 -10.50 8.71
N LEU A 316 -9.52 -9.49 8.72
CA LEU A 316 -8.35 -9.38 7.86
C LEU A 316 -7.09 -9.39 8.72
N HIS A 317 -5.92 -9.40 8.08
CA HIS A 317 -4.64 -9.31 8.79
C HIS A 317 -3.84 -8.10 8.31
N ILE A 318 -3.31 -7.32 9.24
CA ILE A 318 -2.53 -6.12 8.95
C ILE A 318 -1.05 -6.33 9.25
N PHE A 319 -0.22 -6.00 8.29
CA PHE A 319 1.21 -6.27 8.29
C PHE A 319 2.00 -5.01 8.05
N ASP A 320 3.24 -5.06 8.53
CA ASP A 320 4.22 -4.08 8.15
C ASP A 320 4.58 -4.09 6.65
N SER A 321 4.84 -2.91 6.11
CA SER A 321 5.10 -2.54 4.71
C SER A 321 6.33 -1.66 4.59
N ASN A 322 7.43 -2.15 4.03
CA ASN A 322 8.71 -1.44 3.91
C ASN A 322 8.69 -0.17 3.03
N GLN A 323 7.51 0.32 2.65
CA GLN A 323 7.27 1.54 1.86
C GLN A 323 7.11 2.80 2.74
N GLY A 324 7.42 2.72 4.05
CA GLY A 324 7.46 3.84 5.01
C GLY A 324 6.86 3.50 6.38
N SER A 325 7.26 4.22 7.43
CA SER A 325 6.89 4.01 8.85
C SER A 325 5.38 3.93 9.13
N GLU A 326 4.58 4.63 8.32
CA GLU A 326 3.13 4.75 8.48
C GLU A 326 2.34 3.93 7.46
N CYS A 327 3.03 3.29 6.51
CA CYS A 327 2.38 2.43 5.54
C CYS A 327 1.89 1.16 6.24
N TYR A 328 1.13 0.29 5.58
CA TYR A 328 0.67 -1.02 6.06
C TYR A 328 0.30 -1.87 4.84
N SER A 329 0.31 -3.19 4.98
CA SER A 329 -0.29 -4.10 4.00
C SER A 329 -1.43 -4.85 4.69
N ILE A 330 -2.59 -4.95 4.06
CA ILE A 330 -3.74 -5.67 4.63
C ILE A 330 -4.05 -6.87 3.73
N GLY A 331 -4.10 -8.06 4.32
CA GLY A 331 -4.30 -9.32 3.62
C GLY A 331 -5.46 -10.15 4.18
N ASP A 332 -5.77 -11.24 3.49
CA ASP A 332 -6.86 -12.16 3.82
C ASP A 332 -6.49 -13.24 4.86
N SER A 333 -5.22 -13.36 5.21
CA SER A 333 -4.68 -14.46 6.01
C SER A 333 -3.51 -14.02 6.89
N GLU A 334 -3.26 -14.79 7.95
CA GLU A 334 -2.13 -14.59 8.89
C GLU A 334 -0.75 -14.87 8.25
N ASP A 335 -0.73 -15.51 7.07
CA ASP A 335 0.50 -15.77 6.34
C ASP A 335 1.00 -14.49 5.64
N ARG A 336 2.01 -13.87 6.25
CA ARG A 336 2.74 -12.72 5.67
C ARG A 336 3.29 -13.01 4.26
N ASN A 337 3.59 -14.27 3.94
CA ASN A 337 4.12 -14.68 2.64
C ASN A 337 3.04 -15.00 1.60
N SER A 338 1.76 -14.87 1.97
CA SER A 338 0.66 -14.99 1.03
C SER A 338 0.80 -13.95 -0.11
N THR A 339 -0.02 -14.11 -1.12
CA THR A 339 -0.09 -13.13 -2.23
C THR A 339 -1.41 -12.38 -2.24
N ASN A 340 -2.25 -12.55 -1.22
CA ASN A 340 -3.60 -11.99 -1.20
C ASN A 340 -3.61 -10.75 -0.29
N PHE A 341 -3.14 -9.63 -0.83
CA PHE A 341 -3.11 -8.34 -0.14
C PHE A 341 -3.92 -7.30 -0.91
N LEU A 342 -4.66 -6.44 -0.20
CA LEU A 342 -5.31 -5.27 -0.78
C LEU A 342 -4.25 -4.45 -1.51
N ASN A 343 -4.44 -4.24 -2.81
CA ASN A 343 -3.54 -3.45 -3.62
C ASN A 343 -4.32 -2.65 -4.67
N ALA A 344 -3.68 -1.61 -5.17
CA ALA A 344 -4.12 -0.87 -6.33
C ALA A 344 -3.01 -0.89 -7.38
N TRP A 345 -3.22 -1.62 -8.47
CA TRP A 345 -2.30 -1.65 -9.60
C TRP A 345 -2.84 -0.86 -10.80
N GLY A 346 -2.06 0.09 -11.32
CA GLY A 346 -2.43 0.87 -12.52
C GLY A 346 -2.93 2.30 -12.25
N ASN A 347 -3.84 2.78 -13.09
CA ASN A 347 -4.41 4.13 -13.10
C ASN A 347 -5.75 4.13 -12.31
N ILE A 348 -6.13 5.23 -11.62
CA ILE A 348 -7.35 5.36 -10.78
C ILE A 348 -8.60 4.78 -11.45
N ALA A 349 -8.73 4.97 -12.76
CA ALA A 349 -9.87 4.47 -13.53
C ALA A 349 -9.94 2.94 -13.68
N TRP A 350 -8.94 2.18 -13.23
CA TRP A 350 -8.67 0.78 -13.62
C TRP A 350 -8.64 -0.23 -12.46
N HIS A 351 -8.92 0.18 -11.23
CA HIS A 351 -8.65 -0.69 -10.09
C HIS A 351 -9.82 -1.62 -9.74
N HIS A 352 -9.55 -2.92 -9.74
CA HIS A 352 -10.06 -3.83 -8.72
C HIS A 352 -9.00 -3.94 -7.62
N LEU A 353 -9.39 -4.17 -6.37
CA LEU A 353 -8.42 -4.60 -5.37
C LEU A 353 -8.02 -6.03 -5.70
N MET A 354 -6.85 -6.18 -6.33
CA MET A 354 -6.38 -7.48 -6.77
C MET A 354 -6.04 -8.33 -5.54
N GLY A 355 -6.10 -9.66 -5.63
CA GLY A 355 -5.22 -10.52 -4.86
C GLY A 355 -4.16 -11.03 -5.83
N LYS A 356 -2.87 -10.86 -5.51
CA LYS A 356 -1.65 -11.48 -6.09
C LYS A 356 -0.42 -10.58 -5.96
N TRP A 357 -0.20 -10.00 -4.80
CA TRP A 357 1.02 -9.27 -4.46
C TRP A 357 1.48 -9.64 -3.06
N LYS A 358 2.79 -9.77 -2.90
CA LYS A 358 3.40 -10.08 -1.61
C LYS A 358 3.37 -8.86 -0.72
N VAL A 359 3.41 -9.05 0.59
CA VAL A 359 3.66 -7.96 1.54
C VAL A 359 4.86 -7.09 1.09
N ASN A 360 4.82 -5.78 1.39
CA ASN A 360 5.83 -4.78 1.00
C ASN A 360 5.87 -4.37 -0.48
N ASP A 361 4.93 -4.83 -1.30
CA ASP A 361 4.80 -4.33 -2.67
C ASP A 361 4.37 -2.85 -2.67
N SER A 362 4.94 -2.03 -3.54
CA SER A 362 4.56 -0.62 -3.68
C SER A 362 3.05 -0.40 -3.90
N ASN A 363 2.35 -1.38 -4.49
CA ASN A 363 0.93 -1.31 -4.80
C ASN A 363 0.03 -1.70 -3.62
N ASN A 364 0.55 -2.34 -2.56
CA ASN A 364 -0.21 -2.73 -1.36
C ASN A 364 0.13 -1.92 -0.11
N ALA A 365 0.99 -0.92 -0.22
CA ALA A 365 1.25 0.02 0.86
C ALA A 365 0.06 0.98 1.07
N LEU A 366 -0.50 0.93 2.27
CA LEU A 366 -1.72 1.63 2.69
C LEU A 366 -1.45 2.48 3.94
N LYS A 367 -2.14 3.60 4.11
CA LYS A 367 -2.10 4.44 5.31
C LYS A 367 -3.51 4.61 5.86
N PHE A 368 -3.64 4.59 7.19
CA PHE A 368 -4.83 5.06 7.87
C PHE A 368 -4.68 6.56 8.10
N VAL A 369 -5.47 7.35 7.38
CA VAL A 369 -5.43 8.81 7.47
C VAL A 369 -6.68 9.27 8.20
N PRO A 370 -6.58 9.85 9.41
CA PRO A 370 -7.72 10.43 10.10
C PRO A 370 -8.44 11.43 9.20
N ILE A 371 -9.77 11.35 9.09
CA ILE A 371 -10.51 12.25 8.20
C ILE A 371 -10.35 13.72 8.62
N THR A 372 -10.12 13.98 9.92
CA THR A 372 -9.94 15.33 10.49
C THR A 372 -8.66 16.01 10.04
N ASP A 373 -7.67 15.23 9.58
CA ASP A 373 -6.42 15.78 9.04
C ASP A 373 -6.61 16.29 7.61
N ILE A 374 -7.73 15.92 6.98
CA ILE A 374 -8.03 16.18 5.56
C ILE A 374 -9.26 17.08 5.40
N LEU A 375 -10.27 16.94 6.26
CA LEU A 375 -11.53 17.65 6.21
C LEU A 375 -11.83 18.41 7.51
N SER A 376 -12.37 19.63 7.37
CA SER A 376 -12.96 20.37 8.48
C SER A 376 -14.28 19.73 8.97
N ALA A 377 -14.70 20.08 10.18
CA ALA A 377 -15.96 19.59 10.76
C ALA A 377 -17.18 19.95 9.89
N GLU A 378 -17.20 21.16 9.33
CA GLU A 378 -18.27 21.63 8.44
C GLU A 378 -18.33 20.82 7.14
N GLN A 379 -17.17 20.48 6.57
CA GLN A 379 -17.08 19.68 5.35
C GLN A 379 -17.55 18.24 5.59
N ILE A 380 -17.18 17.64 6.72
CA ILE A 380 -17.65 16.30 7.10
C ILE A 380 -19.19 16.32 7.21
N GLN A 381 -19.74 17.30 7.94
CA GLN A 381 -21.19 17.44 8.09
C GLN A 381 -21.91 17.62 6.74
N ALA A 382 -21.32 18.38 5.82
CA ALA A 382 -21.90 18.63 4.52
C ALA A 382 -21.89 17.37 3.62
N SER A 383 -20.82 16.57 3.65
CA SER A 383 -20.74 15.27 2.98
C SER A 383 -21.72 14.23 3.56
N ASP A 384 -21.86 14.19 4.89
CA ASP A 384 -22.87 13.37 5.56
C ASP A 384 -24.29 13.75 5.08
N ALA A 385 -24.58 15.06 5.01
CA ALA A 385 -25.86 15.55 4.52
C ALA A 385 -26.10 15.23 3.03
N ALA A 386 -25.07 15.32 2.19
CA ALA A 386 -25.15 15.01 0.76
C ALA A 386 -25.46 13.53 0.52
N THR A 387 -24.83 12.64 1.29
CA THR A 387 -25.10 11.19 1.27
C THR A 387 -26.57 10.89 1.56
N VAL A 388 -27.13 11.53 2.60
CA VAL A 388 -28.55 11.40 2.95
C VAL A 388 -29.44 11.97 1.84
N ALA A 389 -29.11 13.14 1.31
CA ALA A 389 -29.88 13.82 0.27
C ALA A 389 -29.91 13.05 -1.07
N ALA A 390 -28.85 12.31 -1.39
CA ALA A 390 -28.79 11.45 -2.57
C ALA A 390 -29.73 10.22 -2.47
N GLY A 391 -30.46 10.06 -1.36
CA GLY A 391 -31.31 8.89 -1.11
C GLY A 391 -30.51 7.64 -0.76
N ILE A 392 -29.19 7.77 -0.58
CA ILE A 392 -28.29 6.73 -0.09
C ILE A 392 -28.37 6.74 1.44
N SER A 393 -29.60 6.69 1.97
CA SER A 393 -29.84 6.55 3.40
C SER A 393 -29.23 5.23 3.87
N ASN A 394 -28.69 5.21 5.09
CA ASN A 394 -28.37 3.97 5.81
C ASN A 394 -29.43 2.92 5.50
N VAL A 395 -29.02 1.67 5.31
CA VAL A 395 -29.94 0.54 5.45
C VAL A 395 -30.33 0.54 6.92
N LYS A 396 -31.23 1.46 7.30
CA LYS A 396 -32.11 1.24 8.42
C LYS A 396 -32.88 0.01 7.97
N VAL A 397 -32.73 -1.08 8.72
CA VAL A 397 -33.79 -2.07 8.83
C VAL A 397 -35.04 -1.25 9.06
N GLN A 398 -35.82 -1.02 8.00
CA GLN A 398 -37.07 -0.31 8.17
C GLN A 398 -37.84 -1.21 9.12
N ASP A 399 -38.09 -0.71 10.34
CA ASP A 399 -39.16 -1.25 11.16
C ASP A 399 -40.35 -1.38 10.23
N LYS A 400 -40.70 -2.65 9.98
CA LYS A 400 -41.60 -3.12 8.92
C LYS A 400 -42.70 -2.08 8.69
N GLN A 401 -42.55 -1.23 7.67
CA GLN A 401 -43.56 -0.23 7.38
C GLN A 401 -44.85 -1.00 7.12
N ALA A 402 -45.85 -0.78 7.96
CA ALA A 402 -47.16 -1.41 7.83
C ALA A 402 -47.81 -0.85 6.57
N ASN A 403 -47.54 -1.46 5.43
CA ASN A 403 -48.10 -1.07 4.16
C ASN A 403 -49.56 -1.53 4.16
N GLY A 404 -50.50 -0.60 4.35
CA GLY A 404 -51.94 -0.87 4.47
C GLY A 404 -52.60 -1.54 3.25
N TYR A 405 -51.82 -1.98 2.27
CA TYR A 405 -52.27 -2.75 1.12
C TYR A 405 -52.84 -4.10 1.53
N VAL A 406 -54.05 -4.36 1.04
CA VAL A 406 -54.81 -5.57 1.26
C VAL A 406 -54.85 -6.36 -0.04
N TYR A 407 -54.47 -7.62 0.03
CA TYR A 407 -54.47 -8.54 -1.10
C TYR A 407 -55.46 -9.68 -0.88
N THR A 408 -55.99 -10.25 -1.95
CA THR A 408 -56.67 -11.55 -1.92
C THR A 408 -55.64 -12.68 -1.73
N LEU A 409 -56.12 -13.90 -1.44
CA LEU A 409 -55.26 -15.06 -1.22
C LEU A 409 -54.45 -15.46 -2.46
N ASP A 410 -54.97 -15.17 -3.65
CA ASP A 410 -54.28 -15.35 -4.94
C ASP A 410 -53.33 -14.17 -5.29
N GLY A 411 -53.11 -13.24 -4.36
CA GLY A 411 -52.09 -12.19 -4.47
C GLY A 411 -52.52 -10.94 -5.25
N ARG A 412 -53.81 -10.77 -5.57
CA ARG A 412 -54.30 -9.55 -6.24
C ARG A 412 -54.54 -8.44 -5.22
N LEU A 413 -54.06 -7.24 -5.53
CA LEU A 413 -54.31 -6.06 -4.70
C LEU A 413 -55.79 -5.65 -4.79
N VAL A 414 -56.45 -5.48 -3.65
CA VAL A 414 -57.89 -5.13 -3.60
C VAL A 414 -58.22 -3.85 -2.86
N SER A 415 -57.37 -3.39 -1.93
CA SER A 415 -57.60 -2.13 -1.22
C SER A 415 -56.33 -1.64 -0.53
N LYS A 416 -56.37 -0.40 -0.02
CA LYS A 416 -55.39 0.17 0.91
C LYS A 416 -55.89 0.19 2.37
N SER A 417 -57.01 -0.49 2.64
CA SER A 417 -57.63 -0.64 3.97
C SER A 417 -58.55 -1.85 4.01
N LEU A 418 -58.75 -2.44 5.20
CA LEU A 418 -59.74 -3.50 5.42
C LEU A 418 -61.17 -2.97 5.51
N ASN A 419 -61.35 -1.65 5.70
CA ASN A 419 -62.67 -1.03 5.81
C ASN A 419 -63.40 -1.04 4.46
N GLY A 420 -64.65 -1.51 4.48
CA GLY A 420 -65.51 -1.58 3.28
C GLY A 420 -65.26 -2.79 2.38
N LEU A 421 -64.35 -3.69 2.76
CA LEU A 421 -64.19 -4.98 2.08
C LEU A 421 -65.30 -5.95 2.50
N ALA A 422 -65.67 -6.84 1.59
CA ALA A 422 -66.59 -7.93 1.87
C ALA A 422 -66.01 -8.88 2.95
N LYS A 423 -66.88 -9.63 3.62
CA LYS A 423 -66.46 -10.66 4.58
C LYS A 423 -65.59 -11.70 3.87
N GLY A 424 -64.43 -12.00 4.41
CA GLY A 424 -63.47 -12.87 3.74
C GLY A 424 -62.08 -12.89 4.35
N LEU A 425 -61.19 -13.71 3.77
CA LEU A 425 -59.80 -13.85 4.19
C LEU A 425 -58.89 -13.08 3.23
N TYR A 426 -58.04 -12.21 3.78
CA TYR A 426 -57.16 -11.31 3.04
C TYR A 426 -55.72 -11.40 3.56
N ILE A 427 -54.76 -10.91 2.78
CA ILE A 427 -53.36 -10.77 3.17
C ILE A 427 -53.05 -9.28 3.39
N VAL A 428 -52.59 -8.94 4.60
CA VAL A 428 -52.10 -7.59 4.94
C VAL A 428 -50.76 -7.75 5.65
N ASN A 429 -49.73 -7.05 5.16
CA ASN A 429 -48.36 -7.13 5.71
C ASN A 429 -47.82 -8.58 5.83
N GLY A 430 -48.20 -9.44 4.87
CA GLY A 430 -47.83 -10.86 4.83
C GLY A 430 -48.56 -11.75 5.83
N LYS A 431 -49.58 -11.25 6.55
CA LYS A 431 -50.40 -12.02 7.48
C LYS A 431 -51.82 -12.21 6.95
N LYS A 432 -52.40 -13.38 7.19
CA LYS A 432 -53.81 -13.67 6.89
C LYS A 432 -54.70 -12.96 7.92
N VAL A 433 -55.68 -12.19 7.45
CA VAL A 433 -56.63 -11.42 8.27
C VAL A 433 -58.06 -11.75 7.81
N VAL A 434 -58.95 -11.98 8.77
CA VAL A 434 -60.38 -12.23 8.50
C VAL A 434 -61.16 -10.93 8.68
N VAL A 435 -61.82 -10.46 7.62
CA VAL A 435 -62.84 -9.40 7.70
C VAL A 435 -64.17 -10.08 8.03
N LYS A 436 -64.75 -9.72 9.19
CA LYS A 436 -65.94 -10.37 9.76
C LYS A 436 -67.25 -9.70 9.39
#